data_AF-A0A5P8WEF4-F1
#
_entry.id   AF-A0A5P8WEF4-F1
#
_cell.length_a   1.000
_cell.length_b   1.000
_cell.length_c   1.000
_cell.angle_alpha   90.00
_cell.angle_beta   90.00
_cell.angle_gamma   90.00
#
_symmetry.space_group_name_H-M   'P 1'
#
loop_
_entity.id
_entity.type
_entity.pdbx_description
1 polymer ?
#
loop_
_entity_poly.entity_id
_entity_poly.type
_entity_poly.pdbx_seq_one_letter_code
_entity_poly.pdbx_strand_id
1 'polypeptide(L)'
;MKLYAKTIPQTLPNWATVVTQSADLFEIEINDKHPNFQSLLEELETEIEPGTFGVKAEDLCSRLGFDLSNPNLYQLLEQAQTLISEIATHPDYKQLLDEGYTPDLNIADAQTALTYLQWELDRNRKPSA
;
A
#
# COMPACT_ATOMS: atom_id res chain seq x y z
N MET A 1 -5.60 14.68 -0.72
CA MET A 1 -5.68 13.21 -0.77
C MET A 1 -6.02 12.73 -2.18
N LYS A 2 -5.51 11.57 -2.60
CA LYS A 2 -5.86 10.92 -3.89
C LYS A 2 -6.49 9.54 -3.63
N LEU A 3 -7.48 9.17 -4.42
CA LEU A 3 -8.21 7.90 -4.33
C LEU A 3 -8.54 7.38 -5.72
N TYR A 4 -8.74 6.07 -5.82
CA TYR A 4 -9.18 5.39 -7.03
C TYR A 4 -10.57 4.82 -6.78
N ALA A 5 -11.53 5.16 -7.65
CA ALA A 5 -12.91 4.66 -7.56
C ALA A 5 -13.34 4.05 -8.89
N LYS A 6 -14.17 3.01 -8.86
CA LYS A 6 -14.71 2.39 -10.09
C LYS A 6 -15.78 3.25 -10.75
N THR A 7 -16.58 3.91 -9.93
CA THR A 7 -17.55 4.89 -10.38
C THR A 7 -17.45 6.15 -9.52
N ILE A 8 -17.95 7.26 -10.05
CA ILE A 8 -17.98 8.54 -9.37
C ILE A 8 -19.37 9.15 -9.50
N PRO A 9 -19.80 9.99 -8.54
CA PRO A 9 -20.99 10.82 -8.70
C PRO A 9 -20.91 11.64 -9.99
N GLN A 10 -22.05 11.85 -10.66
CA GLN A 10 -22.16 12.67 -11.88
C GLN A 10 -21.57 14.07 -11.72
N THR A 11 -21.59 14.61 -10.51
CA THR A 11 -21.01 15.90 -10.15
C THR A 11 -20.19 15.75 -8.89
N LEU A 12 -18.87 15.89 -9.02
CA LEU A 12 -18.01 16.04 -7.85
C LEU A 12 -18.16 17.44 -7.25
N PRO A 13 -18.04 17.57 -5.93
CA PRO A 13 -17.95 18.88 -5.28
C PRO A 13 -16.76 19.69 -5.83
N ASN A 14 -16.81 21.01 -5.76
CA ASN A 14 -15.75 21.90 -6.27
C ASN A 14 -14.39 21.75 -5.55
N TRP A 15 -14.33 20.99 -4.46
CA TRP A 15 -13.14 20.64 -3.70
C TRP A 15 -12.63 19.22 -3.98
N ALA A 16 -13.19 18.55 -4.99
CA ALA A 16 -12.73 17.28 -5.54
C ALA A 16 -12.63 17.36 -7.07
N THR A 17 -11.70 16.62 -7.66
CA THR A 17 -11.48 16.62 -9.12
C THR A 17 -10.99 15.28 -9.61
N VAL A 18 -11.46 14.86 -10.79
CA VAL A 18 -10.89 13.71 -11.50
C VAL A 18 -9.58 14.15 -12.14
N VAL A 19 -8.48 13.53 -11.73
CA VAL A 19 -7.13 13.79 -12.25
C VAL A 19 -6.88 12.95 -13.50
N THR A 20 -7.27 11.68 -13.47
CA THR A 20 -7.05 10.72 -14.56
C THR A 20 -8.22 9.73 -14.62
N GLN A 21 -8.57 9.28 -15.83
CA GLN A 21 -9.49 8.16 -16.05
C GLN A 21 -8.78 7.08 -16.87
N SER A 22 -8.68 5.88 -16.33
CA SER A 22 -8.02 4.74 -16.97
C SER A 22 -8.92 3.52 -16.93
N ALA A 23 -9.37 3.04 -18.09
CA ALA A 23 -10.22 1.86 -18.30
C ALA A 23 -11.43 1.77 -17.33
N ASP A 24 -11.22 1.23 -16.13
CA ASP A 24 -12.25 0.92 -15.13
C ASP A 24 -12.08 1.71 -13.81
N LEU A 25 -11.15 2.68 -13.75
CA LEU A 25 -10.85 3.45 -12.54
C LEU A 25 -10.72 4.96 -12.80
N PHE A 26 -11.26 5.73 -11.87
CA PHE A 26 -11.12 7.17 -11.76
C PHE A 26 -10.13 7.52 -10.64
N GLU A 27 -9.05 8.21 -10.98
CA GLU A 27 -8.18 8.85 -10.01
C GLU A 27 -8.82 10.19 -9.61
N ILE A 28 -9.21 10.32 -8.34
CA ILE A 28 -9.84 11.52 -7.79
C ILE A 28 -8.88 12.16 -6.79
N GLU A 29 -8.62 13.45 -6.95
CA GLU A 29 -7.95 14.27 -5.96
C GLU A 29 -8.98 15.04 -5.14
N ILE A 30 -8.94 14.86 -3.81
CA ILE A 30 -9.81 15.50 -2.83
C ILE A 30 -8.96 16.43 -1.95
N ASN A 31 -9.46 17.64 -1.71
CA ASN A 31 -8.94 18.51 -0.66
C ASN A 31 -9.36 17.98 0.72
N ASP A 32 -8.46 17.24 1.37
CA ASP A 32 -8.64 16.64 2.71
C ASP A 32 -8.66 17.66 3.85
N LYS A 33 -8.40 18.95 3.58
CA LYS A 33 -8.59 20.04 4.55
C LYS A 33 -10.02 20.58 4.57
N HIS A 34 -10.86 20.18 3.62
CA HIS A 34 -12.25 20.62 3.57
C HIS A 34 -13.08 19.87 4.63
N PRO A 35 -13.87 20.54 5.50
CA PRO A 35 -14.54 19.89 6.63
C PRO A 35 -15.49 18.75 6.25
N ASN A 36 -15.98 18.74 5.00
CA ASN A 36 -16.92 17.74 4.50
C ASN A 36 -16.25 16.66 3.64
N PHE A 37 -14.92 16.53 3.63
CA PHE A 37 -14.25 15.53 2.79
C PHE A 37 -14.65 14.09 3.15
N GLN A 38 -14.96 13.82 4.42
CA GLN A 38 -15.36 12.51 4.91
C GLN A 38 -16.70 12.05 4.31
N SER A 39 -17.66 12.94 4.12
CA SER A 39 -18.95 12.58 3.51
C SER A 39 -18.79 12.09 2.07
N LEU A 40 -17.84 12.65 1.31
CA LEU A 40 -17.54 12.14 -0.04
C LEU A 40 -16.80 10.80 0.00
N LEU A 41 -15.99 10.55 1.04
CA LEU A 41 -15.38 9.23 1.23
C LEU A 41 -16.43 8.17 1.54
N GLU A 42 -17.40 8.45 2.41
CA GLU A 42 -18.52 7.56 2.74
C GLU A 42 -19.40 7.28 1.52
N GLU A 43 -19.68 8.30 0.69
CA GLU A 43 -20.43 8.12 -0.57
C GLU A 43 -19.66 7.24 -1.58
N LEU A 44 -18.34 7.40 -1.66
CA LEU A 44 -17.49 6.59 -2.55
C LEU A 44 -17.14 5.22 -1.96
N GLU A 45 -17.34 4.98 -0.66
CA GLU A 45 -16.96 3.76 0.05
C GLU A 45 -17.53 2.49 -0.58
N THR A 46 -18.75 2.58 -1.13
CA THR A 46 -19.41 1.45 -1.82
C THR A 46 -18.86 1.16 -3.23
N GLU A 47 -18.15 2.13 -3.80
CA GLU A 47 -17.57 2.10 -5.16
C GLU A 47 -16.03 1.97 -5.13
N ILE A 48 -15.47 2.04 -3.92
CA ILE A 48 -14.08 1.72 -3.59
C ILE A 48 -14.01 0.21 -3.40
N GLU A 49 -13.09 -0.47 -4.09
CA GLU A 49 -12.88 -1.90 -3.87
C GLU A 49 -12.51 -2.19 -2.40
N PRO A 50 -13.10 -3.22 -1.77
CA PRO A 50 -12.69 -3.65 -0.44
C PRO A 50 -11.19 -3.96 -0.43
N GLY A 51 -10.43 -3.26 0.43
CA GLY A 51 -8.96 -3.35 0.47
C GLY A 51 -8.21 -2.20 -0.20
N THR A 52 -8.92 -1.29 -0.88
CA THR A 52 -8.35 -0.13 -1.59
C THR A 52 -8.47 1.16 -0.78
N PHE A 53 -8.43 1.09 0.55
CA PHE A 53 -7.97 2.24 1.33
C PHE A 53 -6.46 2.29 1.23
N GLY A 54 -5.97 2.97 0.19
CA GLY A 54 -4.57 3.31 0.06
C GLY A 54 -4.18 4.32 1.14
N VAL A 55 -3.76 3.82 2.32
CA VAL A 55 -2.86 4.62 3.17
C VAL A 55 -1.68 4.97 2.27
N LYS A 56 -1.34 6.25 2.11
CA LYS A 56 -0.13 6.59 1.35
C LYS A 56 1.01 5.78 1.95
N ALA A 57 1.88 5.21 1.12
CA ALA A 57 3.06 4.52 1.63
C ALA A 57 3.82 5.42 2.63
N GLU A 58 3.89 6.72 2.34
CA GLU A 58 4.39 7.78 3.22
C GLU A 58 3.69 7.85 4.60
N ASP A 59 2.36 7.76 4.64
CA ASP A 59 1.56 7.83 5.87
C ASP A 59 1.67 6.53 6.69
N LEU A 60 1.72 5.37 6.02
CA LEU A 60 1.94 4.07 6.67
C LEU A 60 3.35 3.99 7.25
N CYS A 61 4.35 4.41 6.47
CA CYS A 61 5.74 4.47 6.90
C CYS A 61 5.93 5.44 8.07
N SER A 62 5.33 6.64 8.02
CA SER A 62 5.38 7.59 9.14
C SER A 62 4.77 7.01 10.43
N ARG A 63 3.67 6.26 10.33
CA ARG A 63 3.02 5.60 11.47
C ARG A 63 3.82 4.43 12.04
N LEU A 64 4.57 3.74 11.19
CA LEU A 64 5.42 2.61 11.57
C LEU A 64 6.86 3.04 11.92
N GLY A 65 7.15 4.35 11.90
CA GLY A 65 8.48 4.88 12.20
C GLY A 65 9.51 4.71 11.08
N PHE A 66 9.08 4.40 9.86
CA PHE A 66 9.91 4.31 8.67
C PHE A 66 10.07 5.70 8.03
N ASP A 67 11.31 6.19 7.96
CA ASP A 67 11.67 7.39 7.23
C ASP A 67 11.95 7.05 5.76
N LEU A 68 11.02 7.43 4.87
CA LEU A 68 11.14 7.27 3.41
C LEU A 68 11.86 8.44 2.73
N SER A 69 12.33 9.45 3.47
CA SER A 69 12.89 10.66 2.87
C SER A 69 14.19 10.43 2.08
N ASN A 70 14.90 9.31 2.31
CA ASN A 70 15.97 8.77 1.44
C ASN A 70 16.57 7.42 1.93
N PRO A 71 15.79 6.37 2.25
CA PRO A 71 16.39 5.10 2.61
C PRO A 71 17.05 4.49 1.37
N ASN A 72 18.31 4.06 1.50
CA ASN A 72 18.91 3.31 0.42
C ASN A 72 18.14 1.98 0.23
N LEU A 73 18.19 1.41 -0.97
CA LEU A 73 17.39 0.22 -1.30
C LEU A 73 17.68 -0.99 -0.38
N TYR A 74 18.87 -1.05 0.24
CA TYR A 74 19.19 -2.06 1.26
C TYR A 74 18.39 -1.86 2.54
N GLN A 75 18.25 -0.62 3.01
CA GLN A 75 17.46 -0.31 4.22
C GLN A 75 15.98 -0.61 4.01
N LEU A 76 15.43 -0.29 2.84
CA LEU A 76 14.04 -0.66 2.49
C LEU A 76 13.84 -2.17 2.52
N LEU A 77 14.82 -2.92 2.00
CA LEU A 77 14.76 -4.37 1.94
C LEU A 77 14.86 -5.01 3.32
N GLU A 78 15.76 -4.51 4.17
CA GLU A 78 15.90 -4.93 5.57
C GLU A 78 14.60 -4.67 6.36
N GLN A 79 14.03 -3.47 6.23
CA GLN A 79 12.77 -3.11 6.89
C GLN A 79 11.61 -4.02 6.45
N ALA A 80 11.51 -4.30 5.14
CA ALA A 80 10.50 -5.22 4.62
C ALA A 80 10.67 -6.65 5.17
N GLN A 81 11.90 -7.15 5.27
CA GLN A 81 12.18 -8.46 5.86
C GLN A 81 11.78 -8.52 7.34
N THR A 82 12.08 -7.46 8.10
CA THR A 82 11.65 -7.34 9.50
C THR A 82 10.13 -7.37 9.61
N LEU A 83 9.43 -6.52 8.85
CA LEU A 83 7.97 -6.43 8.89
C LEU A 83 7.30 -7.77 8.53
N ILE A 84 7.78 -8.45 7.48
CA ILE A 84 7.26 -9.77 7.10
C ILE A 84 7.47 -10.80 8.21
N SER A 85 8.59 -10.73 8.94
CA SER A 85 8.87 -11.62 10.08
C SER A 85 7.95 -11.33 11.28
N GLU A 86 7.66 -10.06 11.54
CA GLU A 86 6.70 -9.65 12.57
C GLU A 86 5.29 -10.14 12.24
N ILE A 87 4.83 -9.97 10.99
CA ILE A 87 3.52 -10.49 10.55
C ILE A 87 3.48 -12.02 10.69
N ALA A 88 4.52 -12.73 10.26
CA ALA A 88 4.58 -14.19 10.33
C ALA A 88 4.48 -14.74 11.77
N THR A 89 4.90 -13.94 12.76
CA THR A 89 4.87 -14.34 14.17
C THR A 89 3.65 -13.83 14.92
N HIS A 90 2.87 -12.92 14.32
CA HIS A 90 1.71 -12.29 14.94
C HIS A 90 0.60 -13.33 15.25
N PRO A 91 0.00 -13.30 16.46
CA PRO A 91 -1.06 -14.23 16.84
C PRO A 91 -2.23 -14.26 15.86
N ASP A 92 -2.71 -13.09 15.44
CA ASP A 92 -3.86 -12.98 14.53
C ASP A 92 -3.56 -13.61 13.16
N TYR A 93 -2.33 -13.46 12.65
CA TYR A 93 -1.95 -14.12 11.39
C TYR A 93 -1.90 -15.64 11.53
N LYS A 94 -1.38 -16.15 12.66
CA LYS A 94 -1.40 -17.60 12.94
C LYS A 94 -2.82 -18.15 13.07
N GLN A 95 -3.70 -17.39 13.72
CA GLN A 95 -5.11 -17.77 13.83
C GLN A 95 -5.76 -17.91 12.45
N LEU A 96 -5.50 -16.99 11.52
CA LEU A 96 -6.00 -17.11 10.14
C LEU A 96 -5.52 -18.41 9.48
N LEU A 97 -4.24 -18.77 9.66
CA LEU A 97 -3.71 -20.03 9.14
C LEU A 97 -4.36 -21.26 9.78
N ASP A 98 -4.57 -21.24 11.10
CA ASP A 98 -5.23 -22.32 11.84
C ASP A 98 -6.71 -22.49 11.43
N GLU A 99 -7.36 -21.40 11.04
CA GLU A 99 -8.71 -21.38 10.47
C GLU A 99 -8.75 -21.85 8.99
N GLY A 100 -7.60 -22.16 8.41
CA GLY A 100 -7.49 -22.69 7.05
C GLY A 100 -7.46 -21.64 5.95
N TYR A 101 -7.17 -20.37 6.28
CA TYR A 101 -7.00 -19.32 5.29
C TYR A 101 -5.74 -19.56 4.45
N THR A 102 -5.92 -19.82 3.16
CA THR A 102 -4.84 -20.07 2.20
C THR A 102 -4.95 -19.12 1.00
N PRO A 103 -4.34 -17.93 1.05
CA PRO A 103 -4.32 -17.03 -0.10
C PRO A 103 -3.36 -17.55 -1.19
N ASP A 104 -3.61 -17.15 -2.44
CA ASP A 104 -2.76 -17.52 -3.58
C ASP A 104 -1.31 -17.03 -3.43
N LEU A 105 -1.11 -15.91 -2.75
CA LEU A 105 0.20 -15.38 -2.35
C LEU A 105 0.27 -15.33 -0.83
N ASN A 106 1.32 -15.91 -0.27
CA ASN A 106 1.53 -16.01 1.17
C ASN A 106 2.85 -15.38 1.62
N ILE A 107 3.13 -15.42 2.93
CA ILE A 107 4.36 -14.88 3.51
C ILE A 107 5.63 -15.52 2.94
N ALA A 108 5.61 -16.81 2.61
CA ALA A 108 6.78 -17.47 2.02
C ALA A 108 7.08 -16.93 0.61
N ASP A 109 6.05 -16.59 -0.17
CA ASP A 109 6.24 -15.94 -1.47
C ASP A 109 6.85 -14.56 -1.32
N ALA A 110 6.37 -13.77 -0.35
CA ALA A 110 6.94 -12.47 -0.03
C ALA A 110 8.41 -12.58 0.42
N GLN A 111 8.74 -13.52 1.32
CA GLN A 111 10.12 -13.79 1.74
C GLN A 111 11.02 -14.19 0.57
N THR A 112 10.49 -15.01 -0.35
CA THR A 112 11.23 -15.43 -1.55
C THR A 112 11.54 -14.25 -2.45
N ALA A 113 10.56 -13.37 -2.70
CA ALA A 113 10.74 -12.17 -3.50
C ALA A 113 11.80 -11.23 -2.88
N LEU A 114 11.75 -10.99 -1.57
CA LEU A 114 12.74 -10.17 -0.87
C LEU A 114 14.14 -10.79 -0.92
N THR A 115 14.25 -12.12 -0.86
CA THR A 115 15.53 -12.83 -1.01
C THR A 115 16.14 -12.62 -2.40
N TYR A 116 15.34 -12.71 -3.47
CA TYR A 116 15.82 -12.43 -4.82
C TYR A 116 16.27 -10.98 -5.00
N LEU A 117 15.54 -10.02 -4.45
CA LEU A 117 15.96 -8.63 -4.46
C LEU A 117 17.31 -8.44 -3.74
N GLN A 118 17.50 -9.08 -2.58
CA GLN A 118 18.76 -9.02 -1.83
C GLN A 118 19.93 -9.54 -2.66
N TRP A 119 19.75 -10.69 -3.31
CA TRP A 119 20.77 -11.27 -4.16
C TRP A 119 21.16 -10.38 -5.33
N GLU A 120 20.20 -9.74 -5.99
CA GLU A 120 20.49 -8.82 -7.09
C GLU A 120 21.25 -7.57 -6.60
N LEU A 121 20.89 -7.04 -5.43
CA LEU A 121 21.64 -5.93 -4.83
C LEU A 121 23.08 -6.31 -4.50
N ASP A 122 23.27 -7.47 -3.87
CA ASP A 122 24.60 -7.96 -3.49
C ASP A 122 25.48 -8.25 -4.71
N ARG A 123 24.89 -8.76 -5.81
CA ARG A 123 25.58 -8.97 -7.10
C ARG A 123 26.07 -7.65 -7.69
N ASN A 124 25.22 -6.63 -7.69
CA ASN A 124 25.52 -5.30 -8.22
C ASN A 124 26.52 -4.51 -7.36
N ARG A 125 26.88 -5.02 -6.18
CA ARG A 125 27.86 -4.43 -5.26
C ARG A 125 29.32 -4.78 -5.61
N LYS A 126 29.56 -5.72 -6.54
CA LYS A 126 30.93 -6.03 -6.99
C LYS A 126 31.54 -4.82 -7.70
N PRO A 127 32.78 -4.43 -7.37
CA PRO A 127 33.41 -3.27 -8.00
C PRO A 127 33.56 -3.52 -9.49
N SER A 128 33.18 -2.53 -10.30
CA SER A 128 33.63 -2.42 -11.69
C SER A 128 35.16 -2.51 -11.68
N ALA A 129 35.70 -3.55 -12.29
CA ALA A 129 37.15 -3.74 -12.47
C ALA A 129 37.74 -2.65 -13.36
#